data_AF-A0A5E6NGI0-F1
#
_entry.id   AF-A0A5E6NGI0-F1
#
_cell.length_a   1.000
_cell.length_b   1.000
_cell.length_c   1.000
_cell.angle_alpha   90.00
_cell.angle_beta   90.00
_cell.angle_gamma   90.00
#
_symmetry.space_group_name_H-M   'P 1'
#
loop_
_entity.id
_entity.type
_entity.pdbx_description
1 polymer ?
#
loop_
_entity_poly.entity_id
_entity_poly.type
_entity_poly.pdbx_seq_one_letter_code
_entity_poly.pdbx_strand_id
1 'polypeptide(L)'
;MSVLFCSLNATLITILLWLLNYMLGMPCNATELVHFRKRIGVKGFNLIFKMSVALHGKQAQESSVLIDTTVQEKNITYPTDAKLAIKIINRLNKLAKRHGIQQRRTYVKEVKNCRLSIRHFRHVKKRAKARRL
;
A
#
# COMPACT_ATOMS: atom_id res chain seq x y z
N MET A 1 44.49 -24.65 7.53
CA MET A 1 43.80 -23.35 7.62
C MET A 1 42.33 -23.59 7.52
N SER A 2 41.71 -23.55 8.68
CA SER A 2 40.38 -24.02 8.96
C SER A 2 39.36 -22.90 8.74
N VAL A 3 38.13 -23.33 8.51
CA VAL A 3 36.84 -22.68 8.79
C VAL A 3 36.27 -21.66 7.79
N LEU A 4 35.01 -21.95 7.40
CA LEU A 4 33.91 -21.06 6.99
C LEU A 4 33.53 -20.97 5.49
N PHE A 5 33.51 -22.11 4.78
CA PHE A 5 32.46 -22.37 3.79
C PHE A 5 31.41 -23.30 4.41
N CYS A 6 30.73 -22.84 5.45
CA CYS A 6 29.58 -23.53 6.02
C CYS A 6 28.49 -22.51 6.31
N SER A 7 27.31 -22.74 5.75
CA SER A 7 26.08 -21.97 5.93
C SER A 7 25.88 -20.69 5.08
N LEU A 8 26.14 -20.77 3.77
CA LEU A 8 25.19 -20.15 2.84
C LEU A 8 24.00 -21.12 2.74
N ASN A 9 23.02 -20.88 3.61
CA ASN A 9 21.72 -21.58 3.59
C ASN A 9 21.29 -21.77 2.14
N ALA A 10 20.93 -23.00 1.76
CA ALA A 10 20.51 -23.37 0.40
C ALA A 10 19.40 -22.44 -0.17
N THR A 11 18.69 -21.71 0.69
CA THR A 11 17.73 -20.66 0.36
C THR A 11 18.34 -19.39 -0.25
N LEU A 12 19.53 -18.97 0.17
CA LEU A 12 20.23 -17.78 -0.37
C LEU A 12 20.82 -18.04 -1.75
N ILE A 13 21.37 -19.25 -1.95
CA ILE A 13 21.90 -19.67 -3.26
C ILE A 13 20.76 -19.81 -4.26
N THR A 14 19.63 -20.40 -3.88
CA THR A 14 18.44 -20.50 -4.75
C THR A 14 17.83 -19.15 -5.10
N ILE A 15 17.78 -18.19 -4.16
CA ILE A 15 17.33 -16.82 -4.44
C ILE A 15 18.30 -16.10 -5.40
N LEU A 16 19.61 -16.25 -5.22
CA LEU A 16 20.62 -15.62 -6.07
C LEU A 16 20.69 -16.25 -7.47
N LEU A 17 20.58 -17.59 -7.58
CA LEU A 17 20.48 -18.31 -8.85
C LEU A 17 19.20 -17.93 -9.58
N TRP A 18 18.09 -17.72 -8.87
CA TRP A 18 16.81 -17.30 -9.47
C TRP A 18 16.84 -15.84 -9.95
N LEU A 19 17.56 -14.96 -9.25
CA LEU A 19 17.78 -13.57 -9.67
C LEU A 19 18.63 -13.48 -10.94
N LEU A 20 19.62 -14.37 -11.10
CA LEU A 20 20.44 -14.50 -12.30
C LEU A 20 19.67 -15.13 -13.47
N ASN A 21 18.67 -15.95 -13.19
CA ASN A 21 17.84 -16.66 -14.18
C ASN A 21 16.51 -15.94 -14.47
N TYR A 22 16.27 -14.76 -13.86
CA TYR A 22 15.15 -13.90 -14.21
C TYR A 22 15.47 -13.18 -15.52
N MET A 23 15.35 -13.92 -16.63
CA MET A 23 15.26 -13.33 -17.95
C MET A 23 13.89 -12.65 -18.06
N LEU A 24 13.88 -11.33 -18.32
CA LEU A 24 12.69 -10.62 -18.78
C LEU A 24 12.33 -11.10 -20.20
N GLY A 25 11.92 -12.35 -20.33
CA GLY A 25 11.31 -12.87 -21.54
C GLY A 25 9.95 -12.21 -21.69
N MET A 26 9.74 -11.47 -22.77
CA MET A 26 8.41 -11.05 -23.14
C MET A 26 7.55 -12.29 -23.46
N PRO A 27 6.26 -12.33 -23.06
CA PRO A 27 5.53 -11.28 -22.33
C PRO A 27 5.69 -11.40 -20.80
N CYS A 28 6.18 -10.34 -20.15
CA CYS A 28 6.18 -10.23 -18.69
C CYS A 28 4.74 -9.98 -18.22
N ASN A 29 4.09 -11.02 -17.71
CA ASN A 29 2.76 -10.89 -17.12
C ASN A 29 2.85 -9.99 -15.87
N ALA A 30 2.10 -8.89 -15.84
CA ALA A 30 2.10 -7.91 -14.74
C ALA A 30 1.84 -8.54 -13.35
N THR A 31 1.20 -9.72 -13.32
CA THR A 31 0.90 -10.47 -12.09
C THR A 31 2.15 -11.11 -11.46
N GLU A 32 3.20 -11.37 -12.24
CA GLU A 32 4.42 -12.02 -11.75
C GLU A 32 5.15 -11.19 -10.70
N LEU A 33 5.15 -9.85 -10.83
CA LEU A 33 5.71 -8.95 -9.82
C LEU A 33 4.93 -9.01 -8.50
N VAL A 34 3.62 -9.22 -8.56
CA VAL A 34 2.77 -9.39 -7.38
C VAL A 34 3.08 -10.72 -6.69
N HIS A 35 3.22 -11.80 -7.47
CA HIS A 35 3.61 -13.12 -6.95
C HIS A 35 5.03 -13.11 -6.38
N PHE A 36 5.96 -12.45 -7.05
CA PHE A 36 7.32 -12.23 -6.55
C PHE A 36 7.27 -11.54 -5.18
N ARG A 37 6.61 -10.37 -5.05
CA ARG A 37 6.47 -9.64 -3.78
C ARG A 37 5.90 -10.49 -2.65
N LYS A 38 4.91 -11.34 -2.94
CA LYS A 38 4.35 -12.28 -1.96
C LYS A 38 5.34 -13.37 -1.55
N ARG A 39 6.15 -13.89 -2.48
CA ARG A 39 7.17 -14.92 -2.23
C ARG A 39 8.36 -14.41 -1.40
N ILE A 40 8.91 -13.24 -1.72
CA ILE A 40 10.03 -12.65 -0.96
C ILE A 40 9.61 -12.17 0.45
N GLY A 41 8.38 -11.68 0.59
CA GLY A 41 7.88 -11.16 1.87
C GLY A 41 8.71 -9.98 2.42
N VAL A 42 8.44 -9.62 3.67
CA VAL A 42 9.07 -8.44 4.32
C VAL A 42 10.57 -8.65 4.54
N LYS A 43 10.98 -9.87 4.91
CA LYS A 43 12.39 -10.21 5.17
C LYS A 43 13.23 -10.16 3.89
N GLY A 44 12.72 -10.73 2.79
CA GLY A 44 13.41 -10.69 1.49
C GLY A 44 13.48 -9.29 0.91
N PHE A 45 12.40 -8.50 1.04
CA PHE A 45 12.41 -7.10 0.63
C PHE A 45 13.47 -6.27 1.36
N ASN A 46 13.56 -6.40 2.69
CA ASN A 46 14.55 -5.68 3.49
C ASN A 46 16.00 -6.05 3.11
N LEU A 47 16.24 -7.30 2.72
CA LEU A 47 17.57 -7.74 2.28
C LEU A 47 17.94 -7.12 0.93
N ILE A 48 17.02 -7.16 -0.04
CA ILE A 48 17.20 -6.52 -1.36
C ILE A 48 17.42 -5.01 -1.19
N PHE A 49 16.63 -4.37 -0.33
CA PHE A 49 16.75 -2.95 -0.02
C PHE A 49 18.10 -2.62 0.65
N LYS A 50 18.55 -3.45 1.60
CA LYS A 50 19.87 -3.28 2.23
C LYS A 50 21.00 -3.40 1.20
N MET A 51 20.89 -4.35 0.27
CA MET A 51 21.84 -4.52 -0.82
C MET A 51 21.84 -3.33 -1.77
N SER A 52 20.67 -2.80 -2.15
CA SER A 52 20.59 -1.62 -3.02
C SER A 52 21.21 -0.39 -2.34
N VAL A 53 20.93 -0.16 -1.06
CA VAL A 53 21.55 0.94 -0.29
C VAL A 53 23.06 0.78 -0.20
N ALA A 54 23.55 -0.44 0.03
CA ALA A 54 24.99 -0.71 0.08
C ALA A 54 25.69 -0.46 -1.26
N LEU A 55 25.04 -0.76 -2.38
CA LEU A 55 25.57 -0.51 -3.73
C LEU A 55 25.71 0.99 -4.06
N HIS A 56 24.84 1.84 -3.50
CA HIS A 56 24.88 3.30 -3.73
C HIS A 56 25.85 4.05 -2.79
N GLY A 57 26.51 3.37 -1.85
CA GLY A 57 27.63 3.91 -1.06
C GLY A 57 27.37 5.28 -0.42
N LYS A 58 28.33 6.21 -0.56
CA LYS A 58 28.26 7.59 -0.01
C LYS A 58 27.23 8.49 -0.73
N GLN A 59 26.80 8.14 -1.94
CA GLN A 59 25.77 8.89 -2.69
C GLN A 59 24.35 8.60 -2.17
N ALA A 60 24.17 7.56 -1.33
CA ALA A 60 22.89 7.29 -0.67
C ALA A 60 22.63 8.17 0.57
N GLN A 61 23.63 8.92 1.05
CA GLN A 61 23.52 9.83 2.21
C GLN A 61 23.13 11.25 1.80
N GLU A 62 22.15 11.39 0.92
CA GLU A 62 21.51 12.69 0.70
C GLU A 62 20.60 13.01 1.90
N SER A 63 20.61 14.27 2.37
CA SER A 63 19.74 14.73 3.46
C SER A 63 18.24 14.60 3.13
N SER A 64 17.92 14.50 1.84
CA SER A 64 16.60 14.28 1.30
C SER A 64 16.59 12.97 0.52
N VAL A 65 15.86 11.98 1.04
CA VAL A 65 15.64 10.71 0.37
C VAL A 65 14.61 10.91 -0.74
N LEU A 66 15.07 11.16 -1.98
CA LEU A 66 14.20 11.20 -3.16
C LEU A 66 13.94 9.77 -3.64
N ILE A 67 13.02 9.07 -2.97
CA ILE A 67 12.54 7.79 -3.47
C ILE A 67 11.66 8.08 -4.68
N ASP A 68 12.25 7.97 -5.88
CA ASP A 68 11.50 7.81 -7.13
C ASP A 68 10.86 6.42 -7.13
N THR A 69 9.88 6.21 -6.25
CA THR A 69 8.87 5.20 -6.50
C THR A 69 8.13 5.68 -7.73
N THR A 70 8.24 4.92 -8.82
CA THR A 70 7.33 4.98 -9.97
C THR A 70 5.98 5.52 -9.53
N VAL A 71 5.50 6.56 -10.21
CA VAL A 71 4.28 7.33 -9.89
C VAL A 71 3.11 6.38 -9.62
N GLN A 72 3.06 5.86 -8.40
CA GLN A 72 1.88 5.24 -7.87
C GLN A 72 1.02 6.42 -7.48
N GLU A 73 -0.22 6.43 -7.95
CA GLU A 73 -1.22 7.32 -7.39
C GLU A 73 -1.18 7.14 -5.89
N LYS A 74 -0.58 8.14 -5.25
CA LYS A 74 -0.45 8.26 -3.83
C LYS A 74 -1.88 8.11 -3.31
N ASN A 75 -2.19 7.08 -2.51
CA ASN A 75 -3.53 6.86 -1.93
C ASN A 75 -3.89 7.93 -0.87
N ILE A 76 -3.42 9.16 -1.07
CA ILE A 76 -3.88 10.36 -0.38
C ILE A 76 -5.14 10.82 -1.11
N THR A 77 -6.25 10.41 -0.53
CA THR A 77 -7.53 11.05 -0.78
C THR A 77 -7.46 12.48 -0.23
N TYR A 78 -7.87 13.49 -1.02
CA TYR A 78 -7.89 14.89 -0.57
C TYR A 78 -8.69 15.02 0.74
N PRO A 79 -8.25 15.82 1.73
CA PRO A 79 -8.83 15.82 3.08
C PRO A 79 -10.32 16.21 3.13
N THR A 80 -10.83 16.85 2.07
CA THR A 80 -12.23 17.27 1.92
C THR A 80 -13.12 16.22 1.24
N ASP A 81 -12.58 15.06 0.85
CA ASP A 81 -13.37 14.02 0.19
C ASP A 81 -14.31 13.32 1.19
N ALA A 82 -15.60 13.28 0.87
CA ALA A 82 -16.64 12.58 1.62
C ALA A 82 -16.28 11.11 1.90
N LYS A 83 -15.46 10.47 1.05
CA LYS A 83 -14.94 9.11 1.26
C LYS A 83 -14.20 8.95 2.60
N LEU A 84 -13.41 9.95 3.00
CA LEU A 84 -12.63 9.89 4.24
C LEU A 84 -13.53 10.02 5.48
N ALA A 85 -14.47 10.97 5.45
CA ALA A 85 -15.45 11.16 6.52
C ALA A 85 -16.28 9.89 6.78
N ILE A 86 -16.78 9.25 5.70
CA ILE A 86 -17.52 7.98 5.79
C ILE A 86 -16.66 6.88 6.43
N LYS A 87 -15.36 6.82 6.09
CA LYS A 87 -14.44 5.83 6.66
C LYS A 87 -14.22 6.05 8.15
N ILE A 88 -14.06 7.31 8.57
CA ILE A 88 -13.89 7.69 9.99
C ILE A 88 -15.12 7.29 10.80
N ILE A 89 -16.33 7.69 10.36
CA ILE A 89 -17.58 7.37 11.08
C ILE A 89 -17.75 5.85 11.23
N ASN A 90 -17.52 5.10 10.16
CA ASN A 90 -17.61 3.63 10.21
C ASN A 90 -16.60 3.02 11.17
N ARG A 91 -15.39 3.58 11.26
CA ARG A 91 -14.35 3.11 12.19
C ARG A 91 -14.72 3.42 13.65
N LEU A 92 -15.23 4.62 13.93
CA LEU A 92 -15.72 5.00 15.26
C LEU A 92 -16.87 4.10 15.72
N ASN A 93 -17.82 3.81 14.85
CA ASN A 93 -18.92 2.88 15.17
C ASN A 93 -18.43 1.45 15.48
N LYS A 94 -17.39 0.97 14.79
CA LYS A 94 -16.78 -0.33 15.11
C LYS A 94 -16.08 -0.31 16.47
N LEU A 95 -15.35 0.76 16.78
CA LEU A 95 -14.66 0.93 18.06
C LEU A 95 -15.66 1.04 19.22
N ALA A 96 -16.72 1.82 19.08
CA ALA A 96 -17.74 1.96 20.10
C ALA A 96 -18.40 0.61 20.45
N LYS A 97 -18.70 -0.21 19.43
CA LYS A 97 -19.20 -1.58 19.65
C LYS A 97 -18.18 -2.47 20.36
N ARG A 98 -16.90 -2.36 20.01
CA ARG A 98 -15.82 -3.15 20.64
C ARG A 98 -15.64 -2.80 22.11
N HIS A 99 -15.79 -1.53 22.47
CA HIS A 99 -15.60 -1.04 23.83
C HIS A 99 -16.91 -0.91 24.63
N GLY A 100 -18.06 -1.33 24.08
CA GLY A 100 -19.35 -1.28 24.75
C GLY A 100 -19.88 0.14 25.02
N ILE A 101 -19.37 1.15 24.31
CA ILE A 101 -19.76 2.55 24.51
C ILE A 101 -21.14 2.78 23.89
N GLN A 102 -22.12 3.19 24.71
CA GLN A 102 -23.44 3.57 24.22
C GLN A 102 -23.40 4.93 23.52
N GLN A 103 -23.72 4.93 22.23
CA GLN A 103 -23.82 6.15 21.42
C GLN A 103 -25.28 6.61 21.34
N ARG A 104 -25.55 7.89 21.62
CA ARG A 104 -26.88 8.50 21.46
C ARG A 104 -27.42 8.36 20.03
N ARG A 105 -26.54 8.48 19.04
CA ARG A 105 -26.82 8.27 17.61
C ARG A 105 -25.59 7.69 16.92
N THR A 106 -25.81 6.74 16.00
CA THR A 106 -24.75 6.03 15.26
C THR A 106 -24.54 6.57 13.83
N TYR A 107 -25.39 7.50 13.37
CA TYR A 107 -25.38 8.14 12.05
C TYR A 107 -25.34 7.21 10.82
N VAL A 108 -25.59 5.91 10.99
CA VAL A 108 -25.44 4.90 9.93
C VAL A 108 -26.39 5.16 8.76
N LYS A 109 -27.62 5.60 9.06
CA LYS A 109 -28.64 5.90 8.05
C LYS A 109 -28.30 7.19 7.29
N GLU A 110 -27.92 8.27 7.96
CA GLU A 110 -27.55 9.52 7.27
C GLU A 110 -26.32 9.32 6.38
N VAL A 111 -25.29 8.61 6.86
CA VAL A 111 -24.09 8.28 6.08
C VAL A 111 -24.44 7.51 4.81
N LYS A 112 -25.34 6.51 4.90
CA LYS A 112 -25.82 5.76 3.73
C LYS A 112 -26.53 6.67 2.72
N ASN A 113 -27.40 7.55 3.21
CA ASN A 113 -28.17 8.48 2.37
C ASN A 113 -27.24 9.48 1.66
N CYS A 114 -26.30 10.08 2.39
CA CYS A 114 -25.31 11.01 1.83
C CYS A 114 -24.48 10.34 0.72
N ARG A 115 -24.05 9.10 0.95
CA ARG A 115 -23.32 8.31 -0.04
C ARG A 115 -24.13 8.05 -1.32
N LEU A 116 -25.44 7.77 -1.18
CA LEU A 116 -26.33 7.57 -2.34
C LEU A 116 -26.56 8.86 -3.12
N SER A 117 -26.69 10.01 -2.45
CA SER A 117 -26.84 11.30 -3.12
C SER A 117 -25.58 11.72 -3.90
N ILE A 118 -24.39 11.37 -3.41
CA ILE A 118 -23.12 11.69 -4.08
C ILE A 118 -22.94 10.89 -5.39
N ARG A 119 -23.51 9.68 -5.48
CA ARG A 119 -23.31 8.76 -6.63
C ARG A 119 -23.58 9.40 -7.99
N HIS A 120 -24.54 10.31 -8.07
CA HIS A 120 -24.96 10.96 -9.33
C HIS A 120 -24.42 12.39 -9.46
N PHE A 121 -23.21 12.66 -8.95
CA PHE A 121 -22.61 14.01 -8.99
C PHE A 121 -22.43 14.57 -10.42
N ARG A 122 -22.36 13.71 -11.44
CA ARG A 122 -22.25 14.11 -12.85
C ARG A 122 -23.57 14.58 -13.46
N HIS A 123 -24.71 14.21 -12.88
CA HIS A 123 -26.03 14.58 -13.41
C HIS A 123 -26.36 16.04 -13.07
N VAL A 124 -26.71 16.85 -14.08
CA VAL A 124 -26.88 18.31 -13.98
C VAL A 124 -27.75 18.74 -12.79
N LYS A 125 -28.97 18.15 -12.67
CA LYS A 125 -29.90 18.46 -11.56
C LYS A 125 -29.44 18.00 -10.18
N LYS A 126 -28.53 17.01 -10.10
CA LYS A 126 -28.09 16.39 -8.84
C LYS A 126 -26.72 16.90 -8.37
N ARG A 127 -25.95 17.54 -9.27
CA ARG A 127 -24.61 18.07 -9.03
C ARG A 127 -24.55 19.14 -7.94
N ALA A 128 -25.58 19.98 -7.82
CA ALA A 128 -25.64 21.01 -6.78
C ALA A 128 -25.78 20.40 -5.38
N LYS A 129 -26.62 19.36 -5.24
CA LYS A 129 -26.82 18.63 -3.98
C LYS A 129 -25.55 17.85 -3.58
N ALA A 130 -24.88 17.21 -4.53
CA ALA A 130 -23.66 16.44 -4.27
C ALA A 130 -22.45 17.30 -3.85
N ARG A 131 -22.40 18.59 -4.23
CA ARG A 131 -21.33 19.53 -3.82
C ARG A 131 -21.50 20.10 -2.41
N ARG A 132 -22.72 20.06 -1.86
CA ARG A 132 -23.06 20.63 -0.55
C ARG A 132 -22.93 19.61 0.60
N LEU A 133 -22.63 18.35 0.28
CA LEU A 133 -22.52 17.22 1.20
C LEU A 133 -21.06 16.85 1.40
#